data_AF-A0A9Q3PSQ8-F1
#
_entry.id   AF-A0A9Q3PSQ8-F1
#
_cell.length_a   1.000
_cell.length_b   1.000
_cell.length_c   1.000
_cell.angle_alpha   90.00
_cell.angle_beta   90.00
_cell.angle_gamma   90.00
#
_symmetry.space_group_name_H-M   'P 1'
#
loop_
_entity.id
_entity.type
_entity.pdbx_description
1 polymer ?
#
loop_
_entity_poly.entity_id
_entity_poly.type
_entity_poly.pdbx_seq_one_letter_code
_entity_poly.pdbx_strand_id
1 'polypeptide(L)'
;MPQNKKEIQSFLGFAGYYRQHIKDFASIEIPLYKLCDKDTVIEMTVDRVKAFESMRKALTTAPLLLMPGFKLPLKLYIDVSGHELGAELHQVQIINDKPVEGPICFKSRQIKLTEARYGVSQMECLCLVCTFEKLNYFLEGCVFEVIADCTTVKSLSNMKTPNRHMLRWQIGIQEYRGNMTIVHQDGNIHKNLDGLSRWTLPNNIDNPAYVPEEASQQIPIKGISVTDLNTTFFEEVRNSYAQDENCSIYAN
;
A
#
# COMPACT_ATOMS: atom_id res chain seq x y z
N MET A 1 -15.20 29.20 14.15
CA MET A 1 -15.25 28.43 12.89
C MET A 1 -15.04 29.39 11.74
N PRO A 2 -14.39 28.97 10.64
CA PRO A 2 -14.12 29.86 9.53
C PRO A 2 -15.44 30.27 8.85
N GLN A 3 -15.61 31.56 8.59
CA GLN A 3 -16.81 32.14 7.98
C GLN A 3 -16.61 32.44 6.49
N ASN A 4 -15.34 32.57 6.08
CA ASN A 4 -14.97 32.95 4.71
C ASN A 4 -14.13 31.88 4.03
N LYS A 5 -14.19 31.84 2.69
CA LYS A 5 -13.37 30.92 1.88
C LYS A 5 -11.88 31.09 2.13
N LYS A 6 -11.42 32.34 2.28
CA LYS A 6 -10.03 32.66 2.61
C LYS A 6 -9.60 32.08 3.96
N GLU A 7 -10.49 32.10 4.95
CA GLU A 7 -10.21 31.54 6.28
C GLU A 7 -10.14 30.01 6.23
N ILE A 8 -11.02 29.36 5.46
CA ILE A 8 -10.96 27.90 5.25
C ILE A 8 -9.65 27.54 4.56
N GLN A 9 -9.27 28.24 3.49
CA GLN A 9 -8.02 28.00 2.77
C GLN A 9 -6.80 28.23 3.66
N SER A 10 -6.80 29.30 4.47
CA SER A 10 -5.73 29.57 5.43
C SER A 10 -5.64 28.48 6.50
N PHE A 11 -6.78 28.03 7.03
CA PHE A 11 -6.83 26.94 8.00
C PHE A 11 -6.35 25.62 7.40
N LEU A 12 -6.78 25.26 6.19
CA LEU A 12 -6.33 24.05 5.51
C LEU A 12 -4.85 24.13 5.14
N GLY A 13 -4.34 25.30 4.76
CA GLY A 13 -2.91 25.52 4.54
C GLY A 13 -2.10 25.29 5.82
N PHE A 14 -2.56 25.82 6.95
CA PHE A 14 -1.95 25.57 8.26
C PHE A 14 -2.03 24.09 8.66
N ALA A 15 -3.19 23.46 8.56
CA ALA A 15 -3.37 22.05 8.88
C ALA A 15 -2.53 21.15 7.97
N GLY A 16 -2.39 21.52 6.70
CA GLY A 16 -1.59 20.83 5.70
C GLY A 16 -0.11 20.77 6.04
N TYR A 17 0.42 21.78 6.75
CA TYR A 17 1.80 21.76 7.27
C TYR A 17 2.02 20.58 8.24
N TYR A 18 1.02 20.28 9.07
CA TYR A 18 1.07 19.18 10.04
C TYR A 18 0.51 17.86 9.52
N ARG A 19 0.23 17.75 8.21
CA ARG A 19 -0.37 16.55 7.59
C ARG A 19 0.38 15.26 7.93
N GLN A 20 1.71 15.33 8.06
CA GLN A 20 2.54 14.16 8.38
C GLN A 20 2.39 13.62 9.81
N HIS A 21 1.76 14.41 10.70
CA HIS A 21 1.51 14.05 12.10
C HIS A 21 0.09 13.52 12.32
N ILE A 22 -0.78 13.62 11.31
CA ILE A 22 -2.21 13.32 11.44
C ILE A 22 -2.52 12.10 10.59
N LYS A 23 -2.92 11.02 11.27
CA LYS A 23 -3.53 9.85 10.64
C LYS A 23 -4.83 10.24 9.92
N ASP A 24 -5.07 9.66 8.75
CA ASP A 24 -6.33 9.83 7.98
C ASP A 24 -6.68 11.30 7.66
N PHE A 25 -5.65 12.16 7.54
CA PHE A 25 -5.82 13.58 7.27
C PHE A 25 -6.68 13.86 6.02
N ALA A 26 -6.53 13.04 4.98
CA ALA A 26 -7.23 13.25 3.73
C ALA A 26 -8.74 13.08 3.91
N SER A 27 -9.20 12.04 4.62
CA SER A 27 -10.61 11.83 4.98
C SER A 27 -11.22 13.00 5.72
N ILE A 28 -10.51 13.52 6.74
CA ILE A 28 -10.98 14.66 7.53
C ILE A 28 -11.06 15.93 6.67
N GLU A 29 -10.11 16.11 5.74
CA GLU A 29 -10.03 17.27 4.87
C GLU A 29 -11.08 17.27 3.74
N ILE A 30 -11.53 16.11 3.22
CA ILE A 30 -12.49 16.01 2.09
C ILE A 30 -13.67 17.00 2.19
N PRO A 31 -14.48 17.02 3.26
CA PRO A 31 -15.66 17.89 3.34
C PRO A 31 -15.29 19.37 3.41
N LEU A 32 -14.11 19.70 3.95
CA LEU A 32 -13.61 21.07 4.04
C LEU A 32 -13.01 21.54 2.71
N TYR A 33 -12.32 20.65 2.00
CA TYR A 33 -11.71 20.96 0.69
C TYR A 33 -12.77 21.28 -0.37
N LYS A 34 -13.95 20.64 -0.31
CA LYS A 34 -15.10 20.97 -1.17
C LYS A 34 -15.56 22.42 -1.03
N LEU A 35 -15.36 23.06 0.13
CA LEU A 35 -15.68 24.48 0.34
C LEU A 35 -14.68 25.42 -0.38
N CYS A 36 -13.52 24.91 -0.80
CA CYS A 36 -12.53 25.67 -1.54
C CYS A 36 -12.85 25.78 -3.04
N ASP A 37 -13.84 25.04 -3.54
CA ASP A 37 -14.26 25.12 -4.94
C ASP A 37 -14.94 26.46 -5.26
N LYS A 38 -14.86 26.89 -6.52
CA LYS A 38 -15.36 28.22 -6.94
C LYS A 38 -16.89 28.32 -6.88
N ASP A 39 -17.57 27.22 -7.16
CA ASP A 39 -19.01 27.17 -7.35
C ASP A 39 -19.78 26.70 -6.10
N THR A 40 -19.07 26.44 -5.00
CA THR A 40 -19.67 25.89 -3.77
C THR A 40 -20.05 26.99 -2.79
N VAL A 41 -21.31 26.99 -2.36
CA VAL A 41 -21.80 27.88 -1.31
C VAL A 41 -21.17 27.48 0.03
N ILE A 42 -20.69 28.47 0.78
CA ILE A 42 -20.10 28.27 2.11
C ILE A 42 -21.24 28.03 3.10
N GLU A 43 -21.57 26.76 3.31
CA GLU A 43 -22.50 26.32 4.34
C GLU A 43 -21.80 25.33 5.28
N MET A 44 -21.91 25.56 6.59
CA MET A 44 -21.36 24.66 7.60
C MET A 44 -22.41 23.61 7.97
N THR A 45 -22.52 22.58 7.13
CA THR A 45 -23.33 21.39 7.42
C THR A 45 -22.76 20.63 8.63
N VAL A 46 -23.57 19.75 9.22
CA VAL A 46 -23.16 18.91 10.37
C VAL A 46 -21.86 18.16 10.08
N ASP A 47 -21.69 17.62 8.87
CA ASP A 47 -20.48 16.90 8.46
C ASP A 47 -19.25 17.79 8.40
N ARG A 48 -19.40 19.02 7.88
CA ARG A 48 -18.30 20.00 7.78
C ARG A 48 -17.89 20.52 9.15
N VAL A 49 -18.85 20.74 10.04
CA VAL A 49 -18.60 21.10 11.43
C VAL A 49 -17.83 19.98 12.14
N LYS A 50 -18.30 18.74 12.02
CA LYS A 50 -17.65 17.56 12.60
C LYS A 50 -16.22 17.38 12.07
N ALA A 51 -16.02 17.59 10.77
CA ALA A 51 -14.69 17.52 10.16
C ALA A 51 -13.76 18.62 10.67
N PHE A 52 -14.24 19.86 10.79
CA PHE A 52 -13.46 20.96 11.34
C PHE A 52 -13.04 20.71 12.79
N GLU A 53 -13.95 20.23 13.63
CA GLU A 53 -13.65 19.87 15.01
C GLU A 53 -12.70 18.68 15.12
N SER A 54 -12.89 17.67 14.26
CA SER A 54 -11.99 16.50 14.19
C SER A 54 -10.58 16.92 13.79
N MET A 55 -10.45 17.83 12.82
CA MET A 55 -9.15 18.38 12.41
C MET A 55 -8.49 19.17 13.54
N ARG A 56 -9.24 20.02 14.25
CA ARG A 56 -8.72 20.75 15.42
C ARG A 56 -8.25 19.81 16.53
N LYS A 57 -9.02 18.76 16.80
CA LYS A 57 -8.64 17.73 17.76
C LYS A 57 -7.37 17.03 17.31
N ALA A 58 -7.31 16.57 16.06
CA ALA A 58 -6.13 15.92 15.50
C ALA A 58 -4.87 16.80 15.57
N LEU A 59 -4.98 18.10 15.30
CA LEU A 59 -3.85 19.05 15.42
C LEU A 59 -3.38 19.25 16.86
N THR A 60 -4.26 19.15 17.84
CA THR A 60 -3.94 19.37 19.26
C THR A 60 -3.51 18.09 19.98
N THR A 61 -3.96 16.92 19.51
CA THR A 61 -3.63 15.61 20.06
C THR A 61 -2.69 14.81 19.16
N ALA A 62 -2.01 15.45 18.21
CA ALA A 62 -1.13 14.77 17.29
C ALA A 62 -0.02 14.02 18.05
N PRO A 63 0.26 12.76 17.73
CA PRO A 63 1.33 12.02 18.36
C PRO A 63 2.70 12.64 18.04
N LEU A 64 3.64 12.49 18.97
CA LEU A 64 5.05 12.77 18.72
C LEU A 64 5.58 11.74 17.72
N LEU A 65 6.14 12.22 16.61
CA LEU A 65 6.77 11.35 15.62
C LEU A 65 8.18 10.97 16.08
N LEU A 66 8.57 9.73 15.81
CA LEU A 66 9.92 9.25 16.06
C LEU A 66 10.88 9.74 14.98
N MET A 67 12.11 10.05 15.39
CA MET A 67 13.19 10.35 14.45
C MET A 67 13.64 9.04 13.77
N PRO A 68 13.67 8.96 12.44
CA PRO A 68 13.98 7.72 11.73
C PRO A 68 15.44 7.31 11.93
N GLY A 69 15.64 6.06 12.34
CA GLY A 69 16.95 5.41 12.33
C GLY A 69 17.14 4.62 11.04
N PHE A 70 17.88 5.15 10.07
CA PHE A 70 18.06 4.53 8.73
C PHE A 70 18.77 3.15 8.74
N LYS A 71 19.33 2.73 9.88
CA LYS A 71 19.97 1.41 10.03
C LYS A 71 19.01 0.33 10.53
N LEU A 72 17.85 0.71 11.04
CA LEU A 72 16.85 -0.19 11.61
C LEU A 72 15.76 -0.47 10.57
N PRO A 73 15.14 -1.66 10.58
CA PRO A 73 14.07 -1.97 9.65
C PRO A 73 12.87 -1.05 9.88
N LEU A 74 12.25 -0.61 8.79
CA LEU A 74 11.03 0.19 8.81
C LEU A 74 9.81 -0.72 8.62
N LYS A 75 8.67 -0.31 9.17
CA LYS A 75 7.37 -0.94 8.92
C LYS A 75 6.46 0.05 8.22
N LEU A 76 5.90 -0.35 7.09
CA LEU A 76 4.98 0.44 6.32
C LEU A 76 3.60 -0.22 6.37
N TYR A 77 2.67 0.41 7.08
CA TYR A 77 1.28 0.03 7.10
C TYR A 77 0.55 0.75 5.98
N ILE A 78 -0.28 0.02 5.24
CA ILE A 78 -1.05 0.56 4.13
C ILE A 78 -2.49 0.14 4.34
N ASP A 79 -3.38 1.13 4.22
CA ASP A 79 -4.82 0.94 4.33
C ASP A 79 -5.54 1.76 3.28
N VAL A 80 -6.72 1.28 2.89
CA VAL A 80 -7.64 1.95 1.98
C VAL A 80 -9.00 1.97 2.63
N SER A 81 -9.41 3.15 3.09
CA SER A 81 -10.70 3.34 3.73
C SER A 81 -11.58 4.25 2.87
N GLY A 82 -12.75 3.74 2.46
CA GLY A 82 -13.84 4.49 1.80
C GLY A 82 -13.45 5.33 0.57
N HIS A 83 -12.87 6.51 0.80
CA HIS A 83 -12.51 7.51 -0.20
C HIS A 83 -11.06 8.02 -0.10
N GLU A 84 -10.22 7.42 0.74
CA GLU A 84 -8.81 7.77 0.86
C GLU A 84 -7.87 6.55 0.77
N LEU A 85 -6.63 6.86 0.43
CA LEU A 85 -5.48 5.98 0.51
C LEU A 85 -4.64 6.44 1.70
N GLY A 86 -4.46 5.58 2.68
CA GLY A 86 -3.71 5.83 3.91
C GLY A 86 -2.44 4.99 3.99
N ALA A 87 -1.37 5.58 4.48
CA ALA A 87 -0.14 4.89 4.80
C ALA A 87 0.51 5.45 6.05
N GLU A 88 1.11 4.57 6.84
CA GLU A 88 1.79 4.91 8.08
C GLU A 88 3.16 4.25 8.09
N LEU A 89 4.20 5.07 8.24
CA LEU A 89 5.56 4.60 8.40
C LEU A 89 5.85 4.53 9.90
N HIS A 90 6.20 3.36 10.38
CA HIS A 90 6.53 3.07 11.77
C HIS A 90 7.93 2.48 11.87
N GLN A 91 8.49 2.55 13.06
CA GLN A 91 9.75 1.92 13.37
C GLN A 91 9.78 1.46 14.82
N VAL A 92 10.38 0.30 15.05
CA VAL A 92 10.64 -0.21 16.40
C VAL A 92 11.97 0.38 16.87
N GLN A 93 11.93 1.16 17.95
CA GLN A 93 13.10 1.76 18.58
C GLN A 93 13.15 1.38 20.05
N ILE A 94 14.36 1.33 20.62
CA ILE A 94 14.53 1.10 22.05
C ILE A 94 14.47 2.45 22.75
N ILE A 95 13.41 2.67 23.53
CA ILE A 95 13.21 3.86 24.35
C ILE A 95 13.11 3.40 25.80
N ASN A 96 13.97 3.91 26.68
CA ASN A 96 14.04 3.49 28.09
C ASN A 96 14.16 1.96 28.24
N ASP A 97 15.10 1.34 27.51
CA ASP A 97 15.39 -0.10 27.49
C ASP A 97 14.22 -1.01 27.08
N LYS A 98 13.16 -0.44 26.48
CA LYS A 98 12.01 -1.20 25.97
C LYS A 98 11.85 -0.98 24.47
N PRO A 99 11.56 -2.03 23.69
CA PRO A 99 11.20 -1.88 22.29
C PRO A 99 9.81 -1.23 22.21
N VAL A 100 9.75 -0.03 21.65
CA VAL A 100 8.52 0.71 21.39
C VAL A 100 8.42 0.91 19.89
N GLU A 101 7.28 0.49 19.32
CA GLU A 101 6.93 0.84 17.97
C GLU A 101 6.29 2.23 17.96
N GLY A 102 6.81 3.14 17.13
CA GLY A 102 6.23 4.46 17.00
C GLY A 102 6.21 4.96 15.56
N PRO A 103 5.29 5.90 15.26
CA PRO A 103 5.12 6.45 13.93
C PRO A 103 6.26 7.43 13.61
N ILE A 104 6.85 7.28 12.43
CA ILE A 104 7.77 8.26 11.84
C ILE A 104 6.99 9.28 11.03
N CYS A 105 6.03 8.84 10.21
CA CYS A 105 5.18 9.75 9.45
C CYS A 105 3.88 9.09 8.99
N PHE A 106 2.84 9.90 8.89
CA PHE A 106 1.58 9.53 8.25
C PHE A 106 1.50 10.15 6.86
N LYS A 107 0.97 9.40 5.90
CA LYS A 107 0.63 9.91 4.56
C LYS A 107 -0.76 9.47 4.20
N SER A 108 -1.58 10.42 3.80
CA SER A 108 -2.92 10.14 3.29
C SER A 108 -3.16 10.92 2.00
N ARG A 109 -3.98 10.38 1.11
CA ARG A 109 -4.35 10.99 -0.17
C ARG A 109 -5.80 10.64 -0.51
N GLN A 110 -6.57 11.62 -0.97
CA GLN A 110 -7.92 11.37 -1.47
C GLN A 110 -7.86 10.57 -2.79
N ILE A 111 -8.81 9.65 -2.97
CA ILE A 111 -8.95 8.86 -4.19
C ILE A 111 -9.50 9.76 -5.31
N LYS A 112 -8.89 9.71 -6.51
CA LYS A 112 -9.39 10.45 -7.66
C LYS A 112 -10.64 9.77 -8.24
N LEU A 113 -11.49 10.54 -8.92
CA LEU A 113 -12.71 10.01 -9.56
C LEU A 113 -12.45 8.85 -10.54
N THR A 114 -11.31 8.87 -11.24
CA THR A 114 -10.90 7.78 -12.14
C THR A 114 -10.45 6.53 -11.39
N GLU A 115 -9.81 6.71 -10.24
CA GLU A 115 -9.29 5.65 -9.38
C GLU A 115 -10.40 5.02 -8.53
N ALA A 116 -11.48 5.76 -8.25
CA ALA A 116 -12.66 5.28 -7.54
C ALA A 116 -13.42 4.15 -8.27
N ARG A 117 -13.09 3.92 -9.55
CA ARG A 117 -13.63 2.80 -10.35
C ARG A 117 -12.83 1.50 -10.18
N TYR A 118 -11.68 1.56 -9.51
CA TYR A 118 -10.85 0.39 -9.26
C TYR A 118 -11.48 -0.50 -8.19
N GLY A 119 -11.27 -1.81 -8.31
CA GLY A 119 -11.62 -2.75 -7.25
C GLY A 119 -10.77 -2.52 -6.00
N VAL A 120 -11.24 -2.99 -4.83
CA VAL A 120 -10.56 -2.82 -3.54
C VAL A 120 -9.09 -3.27 -3.60
N SER A 121 -8.84 -4.46 -4.14
CA SER A 121 -7.49 -4.99 -4.35
C SER A 121 -6.59 -4.09 -5.22
N GLN A 122 -7.15 -3.42 -6.22
CA GLN A 122 -6.41 -2.50 -7.08
C GLN A 122 -6.15 -1.17 -6.36
N MET A 123 -7.08 -0.71 -5.52
CA MET A 123 -6.90 0.48 -4.70
C MET A 123 -5.79 0.30 -3.67
N GLU A 124 -5.68 -0.89 -3.07
CA GLU A 124 -4.55 -1.20 -2.17
C GLU A 124 -3.20 -1.21 -2.90
N CYS A 125 -3.15 -1.81 -4.10
CA CYS A 125 -1.96 -1.74 -4.95
C CYS A 125 -1.60 -0.28 -5.29
N LEU A 126 -2.61 0.54 -5.60
CA LEU A 126 -2.42 1.97 -5.85
C LEU A 126 -1.92 2.70 -4.60
N CYS A 127 -2.43 2.35 -3.41
CA CYS A 127 -1.99 2.91 -2.14
C CYS A 127 -0.49 2.65 -1.93
N LEU A 128 -0.02 1.42 -2.17
CA LEU A 128 1.39 1.06 -2.12
C LEU A 128 2.24 1.93 -3.06
N VAL A 129 1.87 2.00 -4.33
CA VAL A 129 2.65 2.76 -5.34
C VAL A 129 2.72 4.23 -4.99
N CYS A 130 1.58 4.86 -4.66
CA CYS A 130 1.54 6.26 -4.28
C CYS A 130 2.34 6.54 -2.99
N THR A 131 2.42 5.56 -2.09
CA THR A 131 3.18 5.67 -0.86
C THR A 131 4.67 5.61 -1.12
N PHE A 132 5.13 4.71 -1.98
CA PHE A 132 6.54 4.65 -2.38
C PHE A 132 7.01 5.92 -3.09
N GLU A 133 6.22 6.44 -4.03
CA GLU A 133 6.52 7.73 -4.67
C GLU A 133 6.69 8.86 -3.64
N LYS A 134 5.88 8.86 -2.58
CA LYS A 134 5.91 9.90 -1.53
C LYS A 134 6.91 9.68 -0.42
N LEU A 135 7.30 8.43 -0.14
CA LEU A 135 8.20 8.05 0.96
C LEU A 135 9.55 7.57 0.44
N ASN A 136 9.86 7.78 -0.84
CA ASN A 136 11.12 7.35 -1.44
C ASN A 136 12.33 7.78 -0.58
N TYR A 137 12.35 9.02 -0.11
CA TYR A 137 13.45 9.55 0.70
C TYR A 137 13.65 8.86 2.07
N PHE A 138 12.70 8.06 2.55
CA PHE A 138 12.88 7.21 3.72
C PHE A 138 13.18 5.75 3.36
N LEU A 139 12.60 5.25 2.27
CA LEU A 139 12.64 3.84 1.89
C LEU A 139 13.90 3.49 1.09
N GLU A 140 14.48 4.45 0.38
CA GLU A 140 15.68 4.26 -0.43
C GLU A 140 16.85 3.76 0.46
N GLY A 141 17.42 2.62 0.09
CA GLY A 141 18.54 2.00 0.81
C GLY A 141 18.18 1.33 2.15
N CYS A 142 16.94 1.46 2.65
CA CYS A 142 16.50 0.85 3.90
C CYS A 142 15.87 -0.52 3.65
N VAL A 143 15.92 -1.42 4.65
CA VAL A 143 15.13 -2.66 4.68
C VAL A 143 13.80 -2.35 5.34
N PHE A 144 12.69 -2.78 4.73
CA PHE A 144 11.38 -2.49 5.27
C PHE A 144 10.35 -3.59 5.00
N GLU A 145 9.37 -3.64 5.88
CA GLU A 145 8.25 -4.56 5.81
C GLU A 145 6.98 -3.79 5.44
N VAL A 146 6.27 -4.25 4.41
CA VAL A 146 4.98 -3.70 4.00
C VAL A 146 3.89 -4.60 4.57
N ILE A 147 3.01 -4.01 5.36
CA ILE A 147 1.89 -4.67 6.00
C ILE A 147 0.62 -4.17 5.33
N ALA A 148 -0.11 -5.10 4.71
CA ALA A 148 -1.35 -4.82 3.98
C ALA A 148 -2.39 -5.92 4.22
N ASP A 149 -3.66 -5.53 4.09
CA ASP A 149 -4.83 -6.38 4.35
C ASP A 149 -5.23 -7.25 3.15
N CYS A 150 -4.65 -7.04 1.95
CA CYS A 150 -4.92 -7.89 0.79
C CYS A 150 -3.68 -8.60 0.22
N THR A 151 -3.88 -9.90 -0.03
CA THR A 151 -2.93 -10.80 -0.69
C THR A 151 -2.58 -10.37 -2.13
N THR A 152 -3.39 -9.52 -2.77
CA THR A 152 -3.11 -9.04 -4.13
C THR A 152 -1.90 -8.14 -4.20
N VAL A 153 -1.56 -7.42 -3.12
CA VAL A 153 -0.34 -6.59 -3.04
C VAL A 153 0.90 -7.48 -3.17
N LYS A 154 0.88 -8.64 -2.52
CA LYS A 154 1.94 -9.66 -2.66
C LYS A 154 1.99 -10.25 -4.07
N SER A 155 0.81 -10.47 -4.67
CA SER A 155 0.69 -11.06 -6.00
C SER A 155 1.09 -10.09 -7.12
N LEU A 156 0.99 -8.77 -6.92
CA LEU A 156 1.31 -7.73 -7.90
C LEU A 156 2.72 -7.90 -8.48
N SER A 157 3.68 -8.33 -7.66
CA SER A 157 5.05 -8.56 -8.11
C SER A 157 5.16 -9.75 -9.09
N ASN A 158 4.33 -10.76 -8.94
CA ASN A 158 4.42 -12.03 -9.67
C ASN A 158 3.35 -12.18 -10.77
N MET A 159 2.55 -11.15 -11.02
CA MET A 159 1.54 -11.17 -12.08
C MET A 159 2.20 -11.31 -13.46
N LYS A 160 1.83 -12.37 -14.19
CA LYS A 160 2.32 -12.65 -15.55
C LYS A 160 1.63 -11.80 -16.61
N THR A 161 0.35 -11.50 -16.44
CA THR A 161 -0.48 -10.74 -17.39
C THR A 161 -1.22 -9.59 -16.69
N PRO A 162 -0.49 -8.58 -16.17
CA PRO A 162 -1.12 -7.44 -15.52
C PRO A 162 -1.85 -6.55 -16.54
N ASN A 163 -2.92 -5.89 -16.09
CA ASN A 163 -3.54 -4.80 -16.86
C ASN A 163 -2.51 -3.65 -17.06
N ARG A 164 -2.64 -2.84 -18.11
CA ARG A 164 -1.67 -1.79 -18.48
C ARG A 164 -1.28 -0.86 -17.32
N HIS A 165 -2.23 -0.50 -16.46
CA HIS A 165 -1.94 0.34 -15.29
C HIS A 165 -1.21 -0.44 -14.19
N MET A 166 -1.57 -1.70 -13.94
CA MET A 166 -0.87 -2.58 -13.00
C MET A 166 0.56 -2.91 -13.46
N LEU A 167 0.80 -3.00 -14.77
CA LEU A 167 2.14 -3.16 -15.32
C LEU A 167 3.03 -1.95 -14.95
N ARG A 168 2.50 -0.73 -15.06
CA ARG A 168 3.22 0.49 -14.66
C ARG A 168 3.54 0.49 -13.16
N TRP A 169 2.59 0.05 -12.33
CA TRP A 169 2.79 -0.10 -10.90
C TRP A 169 3.84 -1.15 -10.56
N GLN A 170 3.82 -2.29 -11.26
CA GLN A 170 4.81 -3.35 -11.09
C GLN A 170 6.22 -2.84 -11.40
N ILE A 171 6.40 -2.05 -12.47
CA ILE A 171 7.68 -1.42 -12.81
C ILE A 171 8.12 -0.45 -11.71
N GLY A 172 7.21 0.39 -11.18
CA GLY A 172 7.55 1.34 -10.11
C GLY A 172 7.96 0.68 -8.79
N ILE A 173 7.46 -0.53 -8.51
CA ILE A 173 7.80 -1.27 -7.27
C ILE A 173 9.12 -2.07 -7.42
N GLN A 174 9.62 -2.28 -8.65
CA GLN A 174 10.80 -3.12 -8.88
C GLN A 174 12.05 -2.63 -8.14
N GLU A 175 12.21 -1.31 -8.00
CA GLU A 175 13.33 -0.68 -7.29
C GLU A 175 13.45 -1.17 -5.83
N TYR A 176 12.32 -1.37 -5.15
CA TYR A 176 12.31 -1.74 -3.73
C TYR A 176 12.27 -3.26 -3.48
N ARG A 177 12.17 -4.09 -4.52
CA ARG A 177 11.97 -5.55 -4.36
C ARG A 177 13.07 -6.24 -3.57
N GLY A 178 14.32 -5.77 -3.67
CA GLY A 178 15.44 -6.37 -2.95
C GLY A 178 15.38 -6.17 -1.44
N ASN A 179 14.75 -5.08 -1.01
CA ASN A 179 14.80 -4.61 0.38
C ASN A 179 13.43 -4.65 1.08
N MET A 180 12.36 -4.96 0.33
CA MET A 180 10.98 -4.98 0.77
C MET A 180 10.50 -6.41 1.04
N THR A 181 9.91 -6.63 2.22
CA THR A 181 9.14 -7.84 2.53
C THR A 181 7.66 -7.51 2.64
N ILE A 182 6.80 -8.17 1.87
CA ILE A 182 5.33 -7.98 1.95
C ILE A 182 4.74 -9.03 2.88
N VAL A 183 4.16 -8.56 3.99
CA VAL A 183 3.43 -9.35 4.98
C VAL A 183 1.95 -9.07 4.84
N HIS A 184 1.17 -10.14 4.66
CA HIS A 184 -0.28 -10.05 4.75
C HIS A 184 -0.67 -10.20 6.21
N GLN A 185 -1.38 -9.22 6.76
CA GLN A 185 -1.95 -9.32 8.09
C GLN A 185 -3.46 -9.48 7.93
N ASP A 186 -4.00 -10.63 8.30
CA ASP A 186 -5.45 -10.83 8.25
C ASP A 186 -6.13 -9.84 9.20
N GLY A 187 -7.14 -9.11 8.72
CA GLY A 187 -7.94 -8.16 9.52
C GLY A 187 -8.63 -8.75 10.77
N ASN A 188 -8.50 -10.06 11.00
CA ASN A 188 -9.02 -10.80 12.15
C ASN A 188 -8.38 -10.45 13.50
N ILE A 189 -7.30 -9.66 13.55
CA ILE A 189 -6.74 -9.18 14.82
C ILE A 189 -7.57 -8.00 15.40
N HIS A 190 -8.50 -7.42 14.61
CA HIS A 190 -9.52 -6.46 15.06
C HIS A 190 -10.87 -7.12 15.43
N LYS A 191 -10.86 -8.35 15.98
CA LYS A 191 -12.07 -9.10 16.34
C LYS A 191 -13.03 -8.42 17.33
N ASN A 192 -12.60 -7.36 18.02
CA ASN A 192 -13.47 -6.64 18.95
C ASN A 192 -14.51 -5.72 18.29
N LEU A 193 -14.40 -5.40 16.99
CA LEU A 193 -15.39 -4.55 16.30
C LEU A 193 -16.18 -5.22 15.18
N ASP A 194 -15.70 -6.34 14.64
CA ASP A 194 -16.30 -6.98 13.47
C ASP A 194 -17.35 -8.07 13.83
N GLY A 195 -17.57 -8.31 15.12
CA GLY A 195 -18.49 -9.33 15.62
C GLY A 195 -19.99 -9.07 15.37
N LEU A 196 -20.36 -7.87 14.90
CA LEU A 196 -21.76 -7.50 14.62
C LEU A 196 -22.15 -7.62 13.13
N SER A 197 -21.19 -7.56 12.20
CA SER A 197 -21.47 -7.57 10.75
C SER A 197 -21.33 -8.95 10.10
N ARG A 198 -20.61 -9.87 10.76
CA ARG A 198 -20.26 -11.20 10.23
C ARG A 198 -20.62 -12.32 11.20
N TRP A 199 -21.91 -12.51 11.44
CA TRP A 199 -22.41 -13.72 12.09
C TRP A 199 -22.31 -14.89 11.08
N THR A 200 -21.10 -15.41 10.86
CA THR A 200 -20.92 -16.65 10.11
C THR A 200 -21.48 -17.78 10.96
N LEU A 201 -22.50 -18.47 10.44
CA LEU A 201 -22.96 -19.72 11.05
C LEU A 201 -21.78 -20.69 11.17
N PRO A 202 -21.66 -21.43 12.28
CA PRO A 202 -20.63 -22.45 12.42
C PRO A 202 -20.71 -23.43 11.24
N ASN A 203 -19.56 -23.85 10.71
CA ASN A 203 -19.47 -24.88 9.66
C ASN A 203 -19.71 -26.26 10.28
N ASN A 204 -20.91 -26.48 10.83
CA ASN A 204 -21.36 -27.76 11.37
C ASN A 204 -22.25 -28.49 10.36
N ILE A 205 -22.53 -29.78 10.63
CA ILE A 205 -23.35 -30.63 9.76
C ILE A 205 -24.79 -30.10 9.61
N ASP A 206 -25.26 -29.28 10.55
CA ASP A 206 -26.59 -28.63 10.49
C ASP A 206 -26.63 -27.41 9.55
N ASN A 207 -25.48 -26.94 9.05
CA ASN A 207 -25.39 -25.86 8.08
C ASN A 207 -25.65 -26.41 6.65
N PRO A 208 -26.67 -25.92 5.92
CA PRO A 208 -26.95 -26.36 4.56
C PRO A 208 -25.83 -26.05 3.55
N ALA A 209 -24.87 -25.17 3.92
CA ALA A 209 -23.67 -24.86 3.15
C ALA A 209 -22.40 -25.53 3.70
N TYR A 210 -22.54 -26.63 4.46
CA TYR A 210 -21.41 -27.39 5.01
C TYR A 210 -20.44 -27.83 3.91
N VAL A 211 -19.17 -27.44 4.06
CA VAL A 211 -18.07 -27.93 3.24
C VAL A 211 -17.11 -28.68 4.18
N PRO A 212 -16.80 -29.97 3.93
CA PRO A 212 -15.78 -30.67 4.67
C PRO A 212 -14.44 -29.93 4.55
N GLU A 213 -13.79 -29.64 5.67
CA GLU A 213 -12.41 -29.12 5.66
C GLU A 213 -11.48 -30.22 5.16
N GLU A 214 -11.20 -30.25 3.85
CA GLU A 214 -10.11 -31.05 3.33
C GLU A 214 -8.79 -30.48 3.83
N ALA A 215 -7.98 -31.36 4.45
CA ALA A 215 -6.68 -31.03 5.01
C ALA A 215 -5.85 -30.20 4.03
N SER A 216 -5.32 -29.08 4.51
CA SER A 216 -4.40 -28.20 3.80
C SER A 216 -3.36 -29.00 3.03
N GLN A 217 -3.57 -29.19 1.73
CA GLN A 217 -2.56 -29.78 0.86
C GLN A 217 -1.41 -28.78 0.80
N GLN A 218 -0.30 -29.10 1.48
CA GLN A 218 0.97 -28.45 1.22
C GLN A 218 1.35 -28.74 -0.23
N ILE A 219 1.05 -27.81 -1.13
CA ILE A 219 1.54 -27.89 -2.51
C ILE A 219 3.02 -27.50 -2.42
N PRO A 220 3.96 -28.43 -2.67
CA PRO A 220 5.36 -28.06 -2.72
C PRO A 220 5.55 -27.04 -3.83
N ILE A 221 6.26 -25.94 -3.52
CA ILE A 221 6.66 -24.96 -4.53
C ILE A 221 7.55 -25.70 -5.53
N LYS A 222 6.96 -26.18 -6.62
CA LYS A 222 7.72 -26.47 -7.82
C LYS A 222 8.19 -25.11 -8.30
N GLY A 223 9.43 -24.78 -7.92
CA GLY A 223 10.17 -23.71 -8.57
C GLY A 223 10.06 -23.88 -10.08
N ILE A 224 10.27 -22.79 -10.81
CA ILE A 224 10.53 -22.82 -12.24
C ILE A 224 11.49 -23.99 -12.45
N SER A 225 11.06 -25.04 -13.17
CA SER A 225 12.02 -26.03 -13.62
C SER A 225 13.02 -25.23 -14.43
N VAL A 226 14.22 -25.06 -13.88
CA VAL A 226 15.35 -24.69 -14.69
C VAL A 226 15.51 -25.89 -15.62
N THR A 227 14.84 -25.84 -16.77
CA THR A 227 15.24 -26.63 -17.91
C THR A 227 16.56 -26.02 -18.31
N ASP A 228 17.64 -26.49 -17.69
CA ASP A 228 18.96 -26.30 -18.25
C ASP A 228 18.86 -26.80 -19.69
N LEU A 229 19.04 -25.90 -20.65
CA LEU A 229 19.22 -26.30 -22.04
C LEU A 229 20.45 -27.21 -22.04
N ASN A 230 20.23 -28.49 -22.33
CA ASN A 230 21.28 -29.50 -22.29
C ASN A 230 22.44 -29.05 -23.18
N THR A 231 23.68 -29.37 -22.80
CA THR A 231 24.90 -28.91 -23.52
C THR A 231 24.87 -29.29 -25.00
N THR A 232 24.15 -30.36 -25.36
CA THR A 232 23.88 -30.80 -26.72
C THR A 232 23.20 -29.73 -27.58
N PHE A 233 22.29 -28.92 -27.02
CA PHE A 233 21.63 -27.83 -27.74
C PHE A 233 22.64 -26.75 -28.16
N PHE A 234 23.56 -26.37 -27.26
CA PHE A 234 24.59 -25.37 -27.57
C PHE A 234 25.66 -25.91 -28.52
N GLU A 235 25.94 -27.22 -28.50
CA GLU A 235 26.81 -27.86 -29.49
C GLU A 235 26.19 -27.93 -30.87
N GLU A 236 24.89 -28.24 -30.99
CA GLU A 236 24.16 -28.19 -32.26
C GLU A 236 24.13 -26.78 -32.85
N VAL A 237 23.91 -25.76 -32.01
CA VAL A 237 23.95 -24.36 -32.44
C VAL A 237 25.37 -23.98 -32.91
N ARG A 238 26.44 -24.39 -32.23
CA ARG A 238 27.81 -24.14 -32.72
C ARG A 238 28.10 -24.86 -34.02
N ASN A 239 27.65 -26.11 -34.16
CA ASN A 239 27.85 -26.89 -35.36
C ASN A 239 27.08 -26.31 -36.56
N SER A 240 25.88 -25.75 -36.34
CA SER A 240 25.13 -25.09 -37.42
C SER A 240 25.86 -23.85 -37.92
N TYR A 241 26.43 -23.03 -37.01
CA TYR A 241 27.22 -21.86 -37.40
C TYR A 241 28.53 -22.22 -38.11
N ALA A 242 29.12 -23.39 -37.83
CA ALA A 242 30.33 -23.86 -38.49
C ALA A 242 30.08 -24.44 -39.90
N GLN A 243 28.86 -24.91 -40.19
CA GLN A 243 28.48 -25.51 -41.46
C GLN A 243 27.87 -24.51 -42.46
N ASP A 244 27.42 -23.35 -41.98
CA ASP A 244 26.75 -22.35 -42.79
C ASP A 244 27.79 -21.43 -43.48
N GLU A 245 27.95 -21.56 -44.81
CA GLU A 245 28.93 -20.78 -45.60
C GLU A 245 28.71 -19.25 -45.46
N ASN A 246 27.48 -18.83 -45.15
CA ASN A 246 27.10 -17.44 -44.92
C ASN A 246 27.52 -16.87 -43.55
N CYS A 247 27.97 -17.70 -42.62
CA CYS A 247 28.42 -17.30 -41.28
C CYS A 247 29.95 -17.12 -41.19
N SER A 248 30.66 -17.08 -42.32
CA SER A 248 32.07 -16.66 -42.38
C SER A 248 32.19 -15.15 -42.18
N ILE A 249 32.14 -14.72 -40.91
CA ILE A 249 32.45 -13.35 -40.55
C ILE A 249 33.94 -13.12 -40.85
N TYR A 250 34.20 -12.25 -41.82
CA TYR A 250 35.49 -11.72 -42.26
C TYR A 250 36.53 -11.67 -41.13
N ALA A 251 37.45 -12.65 -41.12
CA ALA A 251 38.71 -12.56 -40.42
C ALA A 251 39.77 -12.05 -41.41
N ASN A 252 39.89 -10.73 -41.47
CA ASN A 252 41.12 -9.97 -41.74
C ASN A 252 40.92 -8.53 -41.29
#